data_AF-C9QBR4-F1
#
_entry.id   AF-C9QBR4-F1
#
_cell.length_a   1.000
_cell.length_b   1.000
_cell.length_c   1.000
_cell.angle_alpha   90.00
_cell.angle_beta   90.00
_cell.angle_gamma   90.00
#
_symmetry.space_group_name_H-M   'P 1'
#
loop_
_entity.id
_entity.type
_entity.pdbx_description
1 polymer ?
#
loop_
_entity_poly.entity_id
_entity_poly.type
_entity_poly.pdbx_seq_one_letter_code
_entity_poly.pdbx_strand_id
1 'polypeptide(L)'
;MKALLLLAKAAIGFVWFILIFNIFHPFPGNSAIALYIMTAFLFIMHGLQMLIFIGAFGDKITMSRWEKWSILVFGIFALLDIRRKHMM
;
A
#
# COMPACT_ATOMS: atom_id res chain seq x y z
N MET A 1 3.49 -19.41 -2.16
CA MET A 1 2.67 -18.18 -1.89
C MET A 1 3.26 -17.24 -0.86
N LYS A 2 3.73 -17.69 0.33
CA LYS A 2 4.27 -16.78 1.37
C LYS A 2 5.50 -15.99 0.91
N ALA A 3 6.47 -16.66 0.27
CA ALA A 3 7.67 -16.00 -0.28
C ALA A 3 7.35 -14.93 -1.33
N LEU A 4 6.41 -15.22 -2.23
CA LEU A 4 5.97 -14.26 -3.24
C LEU A 4 5.32 -13.02 -2.61
N LEU A 5 4.47 -13.19 -1.59
CA LEU A 5 3.87 -12.07 -0.87
C LEU A 5 4.92 -11.23 -0.14
N LEU A 6 5.92 -11.87 0.46
CA LEU A 6 7.03 -11.18 1.13
C LEU A 6 7.82 -10.33 0.13
N LEU A 7 8.22 -10.92 -1.00
CA LEU A 7 8.96 -10.22 -2.06
C LEU A 7 8.15 -9.06 -2.64
N ALA A 8 6.84 -9.25 -2.87
CA ALA A 8 5.98 -8.20 -3.37
C ALA A 8 5.83 -7.03 -2.38
N LYS A 9 5.65 -7.32 -1.08
CA LYS A 9 5.62 -6.28 -0.03
C LYS A 9 6.96 -5.55 0.07
N ALA A 10 8.08 -6.26 -0.03
CA ALA A 10 9.41 -5.65 -0.05
C ALA A 10 9.59 -4.71 -1.26
N ALA A 11 9.18 -5.15 -2.45
CA ALA A 11 9.24 -4.33 -3.66
C ALA A 11 8.37 -3.07 -3.55
N ILE A 12 7.14 -3.17 -3.04
CA ILE A 12 6.29 -1.99 -2.82
C ILE A 12 6.85 -1.09 -1.72
N GLY A 13 7.45 -1.65 -0.67
CA GLY A 13 8.16 -0.87 0.34
C GLY A 13 9.33 -0.08 -0.27
N PHE A 14 10.09 -0.69 -1.19
CA PHE A 14 11.14 0.00 -1.93
C PHE A 14 10.59 1.10 -2.86
N VAL A 15 9.47 0.87 -3.53
CA VAL A 15 8.79 1.90 -4.32
C VAL A 15 8.40 3.09 -3.43
N TRP A 16 7.77 2.86 -2.28
CA TRP A 16 7.46 3.93 -1.32
C TRP A 16 8.70 4.69 -0.87
N PHE A 17 9.80 3.98 -0.60
CA PHE A 17 11.07 4.61 -0.25
C PHE A 17 11.53 5.59 -1.33
N ILE A 18 11.53 5.19 -2.61
CA ILE A 18 11.92 6.07 -3.72
C ILE A 18 10.97 7.26 -3.87
N LEU A 19 9.66 7.03 -3.76
CA LEU A 19 8.65 8.08 -3.88
C LEU A 19 8.77 9.12 -2.76
N ILE A 20 8.92 8.68 -1.52
CA ILE A 20 9.12 9.56 -0.36
C ILE A 20 10.46 10.28 -0.47
N PHE A 21 11.53 9.58 -0.87
CA PHE A 21 12.83 10.20 -1.09
C PHE A 21 12.74 11.35 -2.10
N ASN A 22 12.01 11.17 -3.21
CA ASN A 22 11.81 12.21 -4.22
C ASN A 22 11.08 13.46 -3.67
N ILE A 23 10.28 13.35 -2.61
CA ILE A 23 9.64 14.52 -1.97
C ILE A 23 10.69 15.42 -1.29
N PHE A 24 11.68 14.81 -0.61
CA PHE A 24 12.70 15.55 0.12
C PHE A 24 13.92 15.88 -0.74
N HIS A 25 14.23 15.04 -1.71
CA HIS A 25 15.36 15.18 -2.62
C HIS A 25 14.93 14.82 -4.06
N PRO A 26 14.32 15.78 -4.79
CA PRO A 26 13.73 15.52 -6.10
C PRO A 26 14.77 15.04 -7.11
N PHE A 27 14.41 14.02 -7.89
CA PHE A 27 15.24 13.56 -9.00
C PHE A 27 15.23 14.60 -10.16
N PRO A 28 16.29 14.66 -10.98
CA PRO A 28 16.42 15.71 -11.99
C PRO A 28 15.40 15.61 -13.13
N GLY A 29 14.92 16.77 -13.59
CA GLY A 29 14.07 16.91 -14.77
C GLY A 29 12.70 16.25 -14.63
N ASN A 30 12.24 15.61 -15.72
CA ASN A 30 10.89 15.02 -15.81
C ASN A 30 10.67 13.84 -14.86
N SER A 31 11.75 13.26 -14.31
CA SER A 31 11.67 12.14 -13.38
C SER A 31 10.97 12.52 -12.07
N ALA A 32 11.27 13.70 -11.49
CA ALA A 32 10.59 14.17 -10.28
C ALA A 32 9.09 14.38 -10.51
N ILE A 33 8.70 14.94 -11.66
CA ILE A 33 7.29 15.16 -12.01
C ILE A 33 6.56 13.82 -12.09
N ALA A 34 7.14 12.84 -12.79
CA ALA A 34 6.58 11.50 -12.86
C ALA A 34 6.43 10.87 -11.47
N LEU A 35 7.44 10.99 -10.62
CA LEU A 35 7.42 10.45 -9.26
C LEU A 35 6.40 11.16 -8.35
N TYR A 36 6.14 12.46 -8.53
CA TYR A 36 5.05 13.14 -7.82
C TYR A 36 3.68 12.62 -8.23
N ILE A 37 3.44 12.46 -9.54
CA ILE A 37 2.19 11.89 -10.05
C ILE A 37 2.03 10.45 -9.54
N MET A 38 3.08 9.64 -9.60
CA MET A 38 3.08 8.27 -9.08
C MET A 38 2.81 8.24 -7.57
N THR A 39 3.38 9.16 -6.79
CA THR A 39 3.13 9.25 -5.35
C THR A 39 1.66 9.54 -5.06
N ALA A 40 1.10 10.55 -5.73
CA ALA A 40 -0.31 10.91 -5.58
C ALA A 40 -1.22 9.74 -5.99
N PHE A 41 -0.95 9.13 -7.14
CA PHE A 41 -1.70 7.98 -7.62
C PHE A 41 -1.64 6.79 -6.66
N LEU A 42 -0.44 6.41 -6.21
CA LEU A 42 -0.25 5.29 -5.28
C LEU A 42 -0.98 5.54 -3.95
N PHE A 43 -0.83 6.73 -3.39
CA PHE A 43 -1.49 7.11 -2.13
C PHE A 43 -3.01 7.07 -2.26
N ILE A 44 -3.57 7.64 -3.33
CA ILE A 44 -5.01 7.67 -3.57
C ILE A 44 -5.54 6.25 -3.81
N MET A 45 -4.88 5.47 -4.67
CA MET A 45 -5.33 4.12 -5.00
C MET A 45 -5.29 3.18 -3.79
N HIS A 46 -4.21 3.22 -3.01
CA HIS A 46 -4.12 2.42 -1.80
C HIS A 46 -5.07 2.92 -0.70
N GLY A 47 -5.27 4.24 -0.60
CA GLY A 47 -6.27 4.82 0.29
C GLY A 47 -7.69 4.36 -0.06
N LEU A 48 -8.04 4.38 -1.35
CA LEU A 48 -9.31 3.88 -1.85
C LEU A 48 -9.47 2.39 -1.56
N GLN A 49 -8.42 1.57 -1.77
CA GLN A 49 -8.43 0.15 -1.41
C GLN A 49 -8.66 -0.06 0.09
N MET A 50 -8.01 0.74 0.95
CA MET A 50 -8.21 0.69 2.39
C MET A 50 -9.65 1.05 2.78
N LEU A 51 -10.20 2.14 2.22
CA LEU A 51 -11.56 2.59 2.51
C LEU A 51 -12.61 1.58 2.03
N ILE A 52 -12.48 1.06 0.81
CA ILE A 52 -13.36 0.02 0.28
C ILE A 52 -13.31 -1.22 1.17
N PHE A 53 -12.12 -1.66 1.58
CA PHE A 53 -12.00 -2.87 2.39
C PHE A 53 -12.59 -2.70 3.79
N ILE A 54 -12.32 -1.56 4.45
CA ILE A 54 -12.93 -1.25 5.75
C ILE A 54 -14.44 -1.13 5.62
N GLY A 55 -14.95 -0.48 4.58
CA GLY A 55 -16.40 -0.36 4.35
C GLY A 55 -17.09 -1.70 4.06
N ALA A 56 -16.44 -2.60 3.32
CA ALA A 56 -17.03 -3.89 2.94
C ALA A 56 -16.94 -4.97 4.02
N PHE A 57 -15.88 -4.93 4.86
CA PHE A 57 -15.54 -6.00 5.80
C PHE A 57 -15.32 -5.55 7.25
N GLY A 58 -15.30 -4.25 7.55
CA GLY A 58 -14.95 -3.72 8.88
C GLY A 58 -15.84 -4.21 10.02
N ASP A 59 -17.12 -4.45 9.75
CA ASP A 59 -18.08 -4.98 10.74
C ASP A 59 -18.07 -6.52 10.81
N LYS A 60 -17.41 -7.18 9.85
CA LYS A 60 -17.36 -8.64 9.72
C LYS A 60 -16.09 -9.24 10.31
N ILE A 61 -15.02 -8.45 10.40
CA ILE A 61 -13.71 -8.90 10.91
C ILE A 61 -13.10 -7.87 11.87
N THR A 62 -12.58 -8.35 13.00
CA THR A 62 -11.90 -7.50 13.99
C THR A 62 -10.48 -7.18 13.54
N MET A 63 -10.30 -6.04 12.87
CA MET A 63 -8.99 -5.61 12.39
C MET A 63 -8.26 -4.72 13.39
N SER A 64 -6.98 -4.99 13.60
CA SER A 64 -6.07 -4.08 14.29
C SER A 64 -5.86 -2.78 13.49
N ARG A 65 -5.47 -1.72 14.20
CA ARG A 65 -5.13 -0.43 13.56
C ARG A 65 -3.99 -0.61 12.54
N TRP A 66 -3.01 -1.46 12.84
CA TRP A 66 -1.89 -1.73 11.93
C TRP A 66 -2.34 -2.42 10.65
N GLU A 67 -3.27 -3.38 10.72
CA GLU A 67 -3.79 -4.03 9.51
C GLU A 67 -4.48 -3.04 8.59
N LYS A 68 -5.24 -2.08 9.13
CA LYS A 68 -5.84 -1.00 8.33
C LYS A 68 -4.78 -0.17 7.60
N TRP A 69 -3.79 0.36 8.34
CA TRP A 69 -2.72 1.17 7.74
C TRP A 69 -1.81 0.38 6.79
N SER A 70 -1.64 -0.92 7.01
CA SER A 70 -0.85 -1.77 6.12
C SER A 70 -1.44 -1.85 4.71
N ILE A 71 -2.75 -1.63 4.55
CA ILE A 71 -3.40 -1.54 3.23
C ILE A 71 -2.97 -0.28 2.49
N LEU A 72 -2.82 0.85 3.20
CA LEU A 72 -2.33 2.07 2.58
C LEU A 72 -0.89 1.89 2.05
N VAL A 73 -0.06 1.13 2.77
CA VAL A 73 1.34 0.91 2.37
C VAL A 73 1.44 -0.17 1.29
N PHE A 74 0.82 -1.34 1.48
CA PHE A 74 1.04 -2.51 0.62
C PHE A 74 -0.11 -2.83 -0.34
N GLY A 75 -1.17 -2.02 -0.34
CA GLY A 75 -2.33 -2.19 -1.21
C GLY A 75 -2.94 -3.59 -1.11
N ILE A 76 -3.15 -4.21 -2.27
CA ILE A 76 -3.74 -5.56 -2.37
C ILE A 76 -2.94 -6.65 -1.64
N PHE A 77 -1.62 -6.50 -1.47
CA PHE A 77 -0.82 -7.52 -0.78
C PHE A 77 -1.14 -7.57 0.72
N ALA A 78 -1.49 -6.44 1.34
CA ALA A 78 -2.03 -6.42 2.70
C ALA A 78 -3.45 -6.99 2.75
N LEU A 79 -4.30 -6.64 1.78
CA LEU A 79 -5.66 -7.20 1.68
C LEU A 79 -5.66 -8.74 1.61
N LEU A 80 -4.80 -9.32 0.78
CA LEU A 80 -4.67 -10.77 0.65
C LEU A 80 -4.19 -11.44 1.94
N ASP A 81 -3.37 -10.76 2.73
CA ASP A 81 -2.84 -11.26 4.00
C ASP A 81 -3.91 -11.19 5.10
N ILE A 82 -4.61 -10.05 5.21
CA ILE A 82 -5.70 -9.86 6.16
C ILE A 82 -6.85 -10.83 5.88
N ARG A 83 -7.24 -10.97 4.61
CA ARG A 83 -8.27 -11.93 4.18
C ARG A 83 -7.87 -13.36 4.57
N ARG A 84 -6.62 -13.74 4.36
CA ARG A 84 -6.13 -15.08 4.74
C ARG A 84 -6.12 -15.29 6.26
N LYS A 85 -5.90 -14.23 7.04
CA LYS A 85 -5.84 -14.31 8.50
C LYS A 85 -7.23 -14.40 9.15
N HIS A 86 -8.26 -13.80 8.56
CA HIS A 86 -9.57 -13.66 9.21
C HIS A 86 -10.73 -14.35 8.48
N MET A 87 -10.57 -14.74 7.21
CA MET A 87 -11.67 -15.21 6.37
C MET A 87 -11.38 -16.57 5.69
N MET A 88 -10.22 -17.16 5.96
CA MET A 88 -9.81 -18.50 5.55
C MET A 88 -9.27 -19.21 6.78
#